data_AF-A0A2M7U6R3-F1
#
_entry.id   AF-A0A2M7U6R3-F1
#
_cell.length_a   1.000
_cell.length_b   1.000
_cell.length_c   1.000
_cell.angle_alpha   90.00
_cell.angle_beta   90.00
_cell.angle_gamma   90.00
#
_symmetry.space_group_name_H-M   'P 1'
#
loop_
_entity.id
_entity.type
_entity.pdbx_description
1 polymer ?
#
loop_
_entity_poly.entity_id
_entity_poly.type
_entity_poly.pdbx_seq_one_letter_code
_entity_poly.pdbx_strand_id
1 'polypeptide(L)'
;MDILPLSEKIKNKIEKHHLQKKFNKQTKLFKLNPKHPSLNVKLLEPKEYGIYSFRIDRKYRGLFIFRPDKQAIEILAITVHYQ
;
A
#
# COMPACT_ATOMS: atom_id res chain seq x y z
N MET A 1 -5.11 10.10 -7.99
CA MET A 1 -3.73 9.63 -7.73
C MET A 1 -3.67 8.17 -8.09
N ASP A 2 -2.83 7.80 -9.05
CA ASP A 2 -2.80 6.43 -9.56
C ASP A 2 -1.84 5.52 -8.79
N ILE A 3 -1.92 4.21 -9.07
CA ILE A 3 -1.01 3.21 -8.52
C ILE A 3 -0.27 2.59 -9.69
N LEU A 4 1.06 2.64 -9.66
CA LEU A 4 1.88 2.04 -10.70
C LEU A 4 1.70 0.51 -10.75
N PRO A 5 1.99 -0.13 -11.90
CA PRO A 5 1.90 -1.58 -12.03
C PRO A 5 2.69 -2.30 -10.94
N LEU A 6 2.09 -3.35 -10.36
CA LEU A 6 2.73 -4.13 -9.31
C LEU A 6 3.85 -4.99 -9.88
N SER A 7 4.97 -5.06 -9.16
CA SER A 7 6.03 -6.04 -9.46
C SER A 7 5.53 -7.46 -9.22
N GLU A 8 6.13 -8.44 -9.91
CA GLU A 8 5.78 -9.86 -9.73
C GLU A 8 5.94 -10.32 -8.28
N LYS A 9 6.95 -9.81 -7.56
CA LYS A 9 7.14 -10.08 -6.13
C LYS A 9 5.91 -9.70 -5.31
N ILE A 10 5.28 -8.56 -5.61
CA ILE A 10 4.08 -8.11 -4.90
C ILE A 10 2.88 -8.94 -5.31
N LYS A 11 2.69 -9.22 -6.60
CA LYS A 11 1.60 -10.08 -7.08
C LYS A 11 1.64 -11.45 -6.41
N ASN A 12 2.81 -12.10 -6.41
CA ASN A 12 3.05 -13.38 -5.74
C ASN A 12 2.74 -13.32 -4.24
N LYS A 13 3.07 -12.20 -3.57
CA LYS A 13 2.77 -12.02 -2.14
C LYS A 13 1.27 -11.86 -1.87
N ILE A 14 0.56 -11.13 -2.73
CA ILE A 14 -0.91 -11.00 -2.68
C ILE A 14 -1.54 -12.37 -2.85
N GLU A 15 -1.09 -13.13 -3.84
CA GLU A 15 -1.63 -14.45 -4.16
C GLU A 15 -1.38 -15.47 -3.06
N LYS A 16 -0.13 -15.61 -2.63
CA LYS A 16 0.30 -16.52 -1.55
C LYS A 16 -0.48 -16.32 -0.24
N HIS A 17 -0.97 -15.11 0.01
CA HIS A 17 -1.70 -14.77 1.24
C HIS A 17 -3.19 -14.50 1.00
N HIS A 18 -3.71 -14.80 -0.20
CA HIS A 18 -5.11 -14.61 -0.58
C HIS A 18 -5.65 -13.19 -0.33
N LEU A 19 -4.82 -12.18 -0.59
CA LEU A 19 -5.12 -10.78 -0.29
C LEU A 19 -5.83 -10.04 -1.45
N GLN A 20 -6.07 -10.67 -2.59
CA GLN A 20 -6.53 -10.01 -3.83
C GLN A 20 -7.76 -9.12 -3.59
N LYS A 21 -8.82 -9.69 -2.98
CA LYS A 21 -10.07 -8.95 -2.71
C LYS A 21 -9.84 -7.75 -1.79
N LYS A 22 -9.07 -7.94 -0.72
CA LYS A 22 -8.81 -6.90 0.29
C LYS A 22 -7.90 -5.80 -0.27
N PHE A 23 -6.83 -6.20 -0.96
CA PHE A 23 -5.92 -5.31 -1.64
C PHE A 23 -6.68 -4.45 -2.65
N ASN A 24 -7.48 -5.06 -3.53
CA ASN A 24 -8.27 -4.32 -4.53
C ASN A 24 -9.28 -3.36 -3.89
N LYS A 25 -9.92 -3.74 -2.79
CA LYS A 25 -10.82 -2.84 -2.04
C LYS A 25 -10.06 -1.63 -1.51
N GLN A 26 -8.93 -1.86 -0.86
CA GLN A 26 -8.16 -0.80 -0.22
C GLN A 26 -7.48 0.11 -1.25
N THR A 27 -7.00 -0.42 -2.39
CA THR A 27 -6.44 0.41 -3.47
C THR A 27 -7.52 1.25 -4.16
N LYS A 28 -8.72 0.71 -4.40
CA LYS A 28 -9.85 1.52 -4.88
C LYS A 28 -10.18 2.65 -3.92
N LEU A 29 -10.22 2.35 -2.62
CA LEU A 29 -10.47 3.36 -1.59
C LEU A 29 -9.35 4.39 -1.51
N PHE A 30 -8.10 3.98 -1.64
CA PHE A 30 -6.94 4.88 -1.68
C PHE A 30 -7.03 5.85 -2.85
N LYS A 31 -7.38 5.36 -4.06
CA LYS A 31 -7.54 6.21 -5.24
C LYS A 31 -8.63 7.26 -5.06
N LEU A 32 -9.71 6.91 -4.37
CA LEU A 32 -10.83 7.81 -4.09
C LEU A 32 -10.50 8.82 -2.97
N ASN A 33 -9.94 8.34 -1.85
CA ASN A 33 -9.60 9.15 -0.70
C ASN A 33 -8.37 8.56 0.02
N PRO A 34 -7.16 9.07 -0.26
CA PRO A 34 -5.93 8.60 0.39
C PRO A 34 -5.92 8.82 1.91
N LYS A 35 -6.73 9.75 2.43
CA LYS A 35 -6.83 10.07 3.86
C LYS A 35 -7.96 9.32 4.56
N HIS A 36 -8.59 8.34 3.90
CA HIS A 36 -9.68 7.60 4.50
C HIS A 36 -9.24 6.86 5.78
N PRO A 37 -9.97 6.95 6.91
CA PRO A 37 -9.54 6.39 8.19
C PRO A 37 -9.24 4.89 8.18
N SER A 38 -9.96 4.11 7.36
CA SER A 38 -9.73 2.65 7.26
C SER A 38 -8.39 2.28 6.60
N LEU A 39 -7.82 3.16 5.78
CA LEU A 39 -6.49 2.97 5.21
C LEU A 39 -5.42 3.10 6.28
N ASN A 40 -5.67 3.91 7.33
CA ASN A 40 -4.74 4.15 8.42
C ASN A 40 -3.33 4.42 7.88
N VAL A 41 -3.24 5.40 6.97
CA VAL A 41 -2.00 5.75 6.29
C VAL A 41 -1.01 6.30 7.31
N LYS A 42 0.22 5.78 7.31
CA LYS A 42 1.29 6.22 8.21
C LYS A 42 2.60 6.40 7.45
N LEU A 43 3.28 7.53 7.70
CA LEU A 43 4.70 7.68 7.35
C LEU A 43 5.51 6.80 8.30
N LEU A 44 6.38 5.96 7.75
CA LEU A 44 7.26 5.11 8.53
C LEU A 44 8.51 5.87 8.96
N GLU A 45 9.04 5.47 10.10
CA GLU A 45 10.36 5.91 10.55
C GLU A 45 11.46 5.08 9.86
N PRO A 46 12.62 5.69 9.55
CA PRO A 46 12.91 7.13 9.60
C PRO A 46 12.16 7.94 8.54
N LYS A 47 11.60 9.10 8.92
CA LYS A 47 10.78 9.96 8.03
C LYS A 47 11.50 10.43 6.76
N GLU A 48 12.82 10.55 6.81
CA GLU A 48 13.67 10.99 5.68
C GLU A 48 13.54 10.10 4.44
N TYR A 49 13.21 8.82 4.62
CA TYR A 49 13.01 7.91 3.50
C TYR A 49 11.69 8.11 2.76
N GLY A 50 10.74 8.86 3.35
CA GLY A 50 9.45 9.14 2.70
C GLY A 50 8.63 7.89 2.39
N ILE A 51 8.81 6.80 3.13
CA ILE A 51 8.08 5.55 2.93
C ILE A 51 6.80 5.57 3.77
N TYR A 52 5.68 5.35 3.11
CA TYR A 52 4.37 5.29 3.74
C TYR A 52 3.86 3.85 3.80
N SER A 53 2.90 3.60 4.67
CA SER A 53 2.16 2.35 4.73
C SER A 53 0.66 2.59 4.77
N PHE A 54 -0.13 1.72 4.13
CA PHE A 54 -1.58 1.66 4.32
C PHE A 54 -2.02 0.25 4.68
N ARG A 55 -3.15 0.15 5.36
CA ARG A 55 -3.76 -1.10 5.81
C ARG A 55 -4.39 -1.83 4.63
N ILE A 56 -3.94 -3.06 4.39
CA ILE A 56 -4.61 -4.01 3.50
C ILE A 56 -5.67 -4.77 4.29
N ASP A 57 -5.29 -5.26 5.47
CA ASP A 57 -6.20 -5.78 6.49
C ASP A 57 -5.59 -5.64 7.89
N ARG A 58 -6.15 -6.33 8.91
CA ARG A 58 -5.62 -6.23 10.28
C ARG A 58 -4.17 -6.73 10.40
N LYS A 59 -3.74 -7.67 9.56
CA LYS A 59 -2.41 -8.31 9.61
C LYS A 59 -1.44 -7.75 8.57
N TYR A 60 -1.90 -7.29 7.42
CA TYR A 60 -1.05 -6.91 6.29
C TYR A 60 -1.12 -5.41 5.98
N ARG A 61 0.04 -4.84 5.68
CA ARG A 61 0.21 -3.46 5.22
C ARG A 61 0.89 -3.44 3.86
N GLY A 62 0.51 -2.49 3.01
CA GLY A 62 1.22 -2.16 1.79
C GLY A 62 2.17 -0.99 2.06
N LEU A 63 3.46 -1.16 1.78
CA LEU A 63 4.45 -0.08 1.79
C LEU A 63 4.47 0.59 0.43
N PHE A 64 4.51 1.91 0.42
CA PHE A 64 4.51 2.68 -0.80
C PHE A 64 5.27 3.99 -0.67
N ILE A 65 5.64 4.55 -1.81
CA ILE A 65 6.21 5.89 -1.93
C ILE A 65 5.39 6.70 -2.93
N PHE A 66 5.42 8.02 -2.77
CA PHE A 66 4.88 8.93 -3.75
C PHE A 66 5.88 9.11 -4.91
N ARG A 67 5.36 9.13 -6.13
CA ARG A 67 6.09 9.42 -7.37
C ARG A 67 5.50 10.70 -7.98
N PRO A 68 5.97 11.89 -7.57
CA PRO A 68 5.43 13.16 -8.03
C PRO A 68 5.52 13.33 -9.55
N ASP A 69 6.60 12.81 -10.14
CA ASP A 69 6.86 12.75 -11.59
C ASP A 69 5.75 12.04 -12.37
N LYS A 70 5.07 11.07 -11.74
CA LYS A 70 4.01 10.25 -12.36
C LYS A 70 2.62 10.54 -11.78
N GLN A 71 2.52 11.48 -10.84
CA GLN A 71 1.29 11.75 -10.06
C GLN A 71 0.66 10.46 -9.47
N ALA A 72 1.52 9.52 -9.07
CA ALA A 72 1.14 8.16 -8.69
C ALA A 72 1.84 7.73 -7.40
N ILE A 73 1.44 6.58 -6.88
CA ILE A 73 2.17 5.84 -5.86
C ILE A 73 2.78 4.57 -6.43
N GLU A 74 3.90 4.16 -5.85
CA GLU A 74 4.54 2.89 -6.14
C GLU A 74 4.46 2.00 -4.91
N ILE A 75 3.92 0.79 -5.05
CA ILE A 75 3.92 -0.20 -3.98
C ILE A 75 5.29 -0.88 -3.97
N LEU A 76 5.99 -0.83 -2.84
CA LEU A 76 7.31 -1.40 -2.66
C LEU A 76 7.25 -2.83 -2.10
N ALA A 77 6.34 -3.06 -1.15
CA ALA A 77 6.24 -4.35 -0.46
C ALA A 77 4.88 -4.54 0.22
N ILE A 78 4.56 -5.80 0.54
CA ILE A 78 3.50 -6.15 1.48
C ILE A 78 4.14 -6.79 2.70
N THR A 79 3.94 -6.17 3.86
CA THR A 79 4.54 -6.57 5.13
C THR A 79 3.47 -7.05 6.10
N VAL A 80 3.87 -7.91 7.02
CA VAL A 80 3.04 -8.28 8.17
C VAL A 80 3.24 -7.20 9.22
N HIS A 81 2.15 -6.55 9.60
CA HIS A 81 2.12 -5.66 10.74
C HIS A 81 1.93 -6.49 11.99
N TYR A 82 2.98 -6.62 12.81
CA TYR A 82 2.82 -7.12 14.17
C TYR A 82 2.37 -5.95 15.04
N GLN A 83 1.15 -6.02 15.55
CA GLN A 83 0.64 -5.16 16.61
C GLN A 83 -0.10 -6.02 17.61
#